data_AF-A0A4R0QWV7-F1
#
_entry.id   AF-A0A4R0QWV7-F1
#
_cell.length_a   1.000
_cell.length_b   1.000
_cell.length_c   1.000
_cell.angle_alpha   90.00
_cell.angle_beta   90.00
_cell.angle_gamma   90.00
#
_symmetry.space_group_name_H-M   'P 1'
#
loop_
_entity.id
_entity.type
_entity.pdbx_description
1 polymer ?
#
loop_
_entity_poly.entity_id
_entity_poly.type
_entity_poly.pdbx_seq_one_letter_code
_entity_poly.pdbx_strand_id
1 'polypeptide(L)'
;MNNILTEKDRKKIAEVEYDSYSPSDIGAPVTYGKGLEKKTLGSLDSVVDDKSTGLRMYVVKTDDKHYSVLFRGSESPGKDGWQKDWLDNDVPMVDKILTGGKGVTSQLSAAAAQLQKVMSEHSDAQFDVYGHSLGSMCAQYAAVKVTNPSQIGNVFAYEGPNIYSTLGAQERDTALKLRNKIHNYVDQRDAIALGYGDVFNCIGRLHRIDSKDLGVDKISQHMWGGYQWQDDGGLVEMQPNFNDMKSALSFYREHFPQFAHGKQGQFVLDSVQAEFISDAVAAHAGQLEHNIDTLHTQTVQELRDKVSRAISDMKRLLAILPYSAIDEQLYINGLTLEQVLERFENLTTSDVQASKKISNDFEQIRSSINQGIQKVMDTDSDLAQHMNDFSDSYYRSVVEPKVAQEQRHYAHVKDALTKPLKPGNSYTVMDSNRMEHK
;
A
#
# COMPACT_ATOMS: atom_id res chain seq x y z
N MET A 1 -12.53 2.66 23.91
CA MET A 1 -11.47 1.69 23.55
C MET A 1 -10.95 2.14 22.21
N ASN A 2 -9.72 2.67 22.14
CA ASN A 2 -9.11 2.97 20.84
C ASN A 2 -8.77 1.62 20.20
N ASN A 3 -9.65 1.13 19.33
CA ASN A 3 -9.33 -0.01 18.49
C ASN A 3 -8.16 0.42 17.60
N ILE A 4 -6.98 -0.12 17.88
CA ILE A 4 -5.81 0.07 17.01
C ILE A 4 -6.17 -0.59 15.67
N LEU A 5 -6.29 0.23 14.62
CA LEU A 5 -6.58 -0.26 13.27
C LEU A 5 -5.35 -1.01 12.73
N THR A 6 -5.58 -2.22 12.24
CA THR A 6 -4.57 -3.02 11.52
C THR A 6 -4.45 -2.53 10.07
N GLU A 7 -3.42 -2.95 9.34
CA GLU A 7 -3.32 -2.60 7.91
C GLU A 7 -4.47 -3.21 7.09
N LYS A 8 -4.92 -4.40 7.46
CA LYS A 8 -6.12 -5.03 6.88
C LYS A 8 -7.38 -4.21 7.15
N ASP A 9 -7.53 -3.64 8.34
CA ASP A 9 -8.63 -2.73 8.65
C ASP A 9 -8.54 -1.44 7.81
N ARG A 10 -7.35 -0.83 7.68
CA ARG A 10 -7.13 0.36 6.84
C ARG A 10 -7.45 0.12 5.37
N LYS A 11 -7.03 -1.03 4.83
CA LYS A 11 -7.40 -1.44 3.47
C LYS A 11 -8.91 -1.57 3.31
N LYS A 12 -9.60 -2.18 4.28
CA LYS A 12 -11.07 -2.30 4.26
C LYS A 12 -11.77 -0.94 4.38
N ILE A 13 -11.16 0.03 5.06
CA ILE A 13 -11.63 1.41 5.08
C ILE A 13 -11.46 2.06 3.70
N ALA A 14 -10.32 1.85 3.02
CA ALA A 14 -10.13 2.32 1.65
C ALA A 14 -11.19 1.72 0.69
N GLU A 15 -11.57 0.45 0.85
CA GLU A 15 -12.65 -0.17 0.04
C GLU A 15 -13.99 0.59 0.12
N VAL A 16 -14.27 1.29 1.22
CA VAL A 16 -15.50 2.09 1.41
C VAL A 16 -15.57 3.24 0.41
N GLU A 17 -14.46 3.70 -0.17
CA GLU A 17 -14.48 4.71 -1.23
C GLU A 17 -15.34 4.31 -2.43
N TYR A 18 -15.51 3.00 -2.66
CA TYR A 18 -16.34 2.44 -3.74
C TYR A 18 -17.79 2.19 -3.34
N ASP A 19 -18.17 2.41 -2.07
CA ASP A 19 -19.57 2.38 -1.66
C ASP A 19 -20.36 3.52 -2.33
N SER A 20 -21.69 3.42 -2.28
CA SER A 20 -22.60 4.40 -2.87
C SER A 20 -23.27 5.22 -1.78
N TYR A 21 -22.61 6.28 -1.33
CA TYR A 21 -23.21 7.29 -0.45
C TYR A 21 -23.64 8.51 -1.25
N SER A 22 -24.70 9.16 -0.78
CA SER A 22 -25.28 10.36 -1.36
C SER A 22 -25.50 11.42 -0.28
N PRO A 23 -25.81 12.69 -0.66
CA PRO A 23 -26.11 13.72 0.33
C PRO A 23 -27.28 13.38 1.27
N SER A 24 -28.21 12.49 0.88
CA SER A 24 -29.29 12.04 1.78
C SER A 24 -28.83 11.07 2.87
N ASP A 25 -27.62 10.53 2.76
CA ASP A 25 -27.05 9.59 3.74
C ASP A 25 -26.22 10.30 4.82
N ILE A 26 -26.12 11.63 4.80
CA ILE A 26 -25.38 12.39 5.81
C ILE A 26 -25.95 12.09 7.21
N GLY A 27 -25.07 11.76 8.15
CA GLY A 27 -25.39 11.28 9.49
C GLY A 27 -25.57 9.77 9.61
N ALA A 28 -25.65 9.02 8.50
CA ALA A 28 -25.75 7.57 8.52
C ALA A 28 -24.42 6.93 8.99
N PRO A 29 -24.48 5.75 9.65
CA PRO A 29 -23.28 5.02 10.02
C PRO A 29 -22.54 4.49 8.78
N VAL A 30 -21.26 4.82 8.68
CA VAL A 30 -20.33 4.27 7.70
C VAL A 30 -19.64 3.07 8.32
N THR A 31 -19.63 1.95 7.60
CA THR A 31 -19.09 0.68 8.10
C THR A 31 -18.09 0.09 7.12
N TYR A 32 -17.09 -0.62 7.62
CA TYR A 32 -16.08 -1.31 6.81
C TYR A 32 -16.04 -2.80 7.16
N GLY A 33 -15.51 -3.61 6.24
CA GLY A 33 -15.53 -5.07 6.35
C GLY A 33 -16.90 -5.69 6.00
N LYS A 34 -16.96 -7.02 6.02
CA LYS A 34 -18.15 -7.79 5.59
C LYS A 34 -18.49 -8.88 6.61
N GLY A 35 -19.77 -9.27 6.66
CA GLY A 35 -20.24 -10.35 7.51
C GLY A 35 -19.93 -10.12 8.99
N LEU A 36 -19.36 -11.14 9.64
CA LEU A 36 -18.99 -11.10 11.06
C LEU A 36 -17.84 -10.12 11.38
N GLU A 37 -17.09 -9.68 10.36
CA GLU A 37 -15.99 -8.73 10.52
C GLU A 37 -16.43 -7.26 10.31
N LYS A 38 -17.73 -7.01 10.12
CA LYS A 38 -18.26 -5.67 9.87
C LYS A 38 -18.07 -4.79 11.11
N LYS A 39 -17.37 -3.67 10.94
CA LYS A 39 -17.08 -2.67 11.99
C LYS A 39 -17.62 -1.30 11.58
N THR A 40 -17.91 -0.44 12.55
CA THR A 40 -18.33 0.95 12.28
C THR A 40 -17.10 1.83 12.23
N LEU A 41 -16.95 2.61 11.15
CA LEU A 41 -15.90 3.62 11.01
C LEU A 41 -16.31 4.93 11.70
N GLY A 42 -17.55 5.36 11.52
CA GLY A 42 -18.05 6.62 12.02
C GLY A 42 -19.40 6.98 11.41
N SER A 43 -19.75 8.27 11.44
CA SER A 43 -20.93 8.80 10.74
C SER A 43 -20.51 9.58 9.51
N LEU A 44 -21.25 9.42 8.40
CA LEU A 44 -21.01 10.19 7.18
C LEU A 44 -21.24 11.69 7.47
N ASP A 45 -20.23 12.50 7.19
CA ASP A 45 -20.25 13.94 7.44
C ASP A 45 -20.54 14.72 6.15
N SER A 46 -19.87 14.37 5.05
CA SER A 46 -20.14 14.97 3.75
C SER A 46 -19.85 14.03 2.57
N VAL A 47 -20.51 14.34 1.45
CA VAL A 47 -20.35 13.66 0.16
C VAL A 47 -20.07 14.72 -0.90
N VAL A 48 -19.00 14.50 -1.67
CA VAL A 48 -18.68 15.27 -2.87
C VAL A 48 -18.78 14.33 -4.08
N ASP A 49 -19.58 14.72 -5.06
CA ASP A 49 -19.70 14.05 -6.37
C ASP A 49 -19.68 15.12 -7.47
N ASP A 50 -18.48 15.59 -7.79
CA ASP A 50 -18.27 16.63 -8.79
C ASP A 50 -18.05 16.01 -10.17
N LYS A 51 -19.14 15.90 -10.92
CA LYS A 51 -19.14 15.35 -12.28
C LYS A 51 -18.24 16.14 -13.26
N SER A 52 -17.96 17.41 -12.99
CA SER A 52 -17.16 18.24 -13.89
C SER A 52 -15.68 17.88 -13.85
N THR A 53 -15.19 17.46 -12.68
CA THR A 53 -13.81 17.04 -12.46
C THR A 53 -13.64 15.53 -12.42
N GLY A 54 -14.69 14.78 -12.06
CA GLY A 54 -14.64 13.34 -11.79
C GLY A 54 -14.46 13.03 -10.30
N LEU A 55 -14.26 14.05 -9.44
CA LEU A 55 -14.00 13.85 -8.02
C LEU A 55 -15.21 13.23 -7.32
N ARG A 56 -14.97 12.08 -6.68
CA ARG A 56 -15.84 11.52 -5.65
C ARG A 56 -15.08 11.36 -4.35
N MET A 57 -15.66 11.91 -3.29
CA MET A 57 -15.03 11.97 -1.97
C MET A 57 -16.09 11.82 -0.88
N TYR A 58 -15.77 11.03 0.14
CA TYR A 58 -16.57 10.92 1.36
C TYR A 58 -15.75 11.43 2.54
N VAL A 59 -16.42 12.16 3.44
CA VAL A 59 -15.87 12.54 4.74
C VAL A 59 -16.64 11.81 5.81
N VAL A 60 -15.94 11.12 6.68
CA VAL A 60 -16.52 10.32 7.77
C VAL A 60 -16.01 10.90 9.09
N LYS A 61 -16.92 11.36 9.95
CA LYS A 61 -16.57 11.72 11.32
C LYS A 61 -16.40 10.45 12.14
N THR A 62 -15.17 10.13 12.49
CA THR A 62 -14.80 8.91 13.22
C THR A 62 -14.79 9.09 14.73
N ASP A 63 -14.52 10.31 15.19
CA ASP A 63 -14.66 10.74 16.59
C ASP A 63 -14.84 12.28 16.64
N ASP A 64 -14.98 12.88 17.82
CA ASP A 64 -15.22 14.31 18.00
C ASP A 64 -14.20 15.22 17.32
N LYS A 65 -12.94 14.77 17.20
CA LYS A 65 -11.84 15.52 16.59
C LYS A 65 -11.06 14.70 15.57
N HIS A 66 -11.68 13.69 14.97
CA HIS A 66 -11.01 12.83 14.00
C HIS A 66 -11.93 12.48 12.82
N TYR A 67 -11.40 12.68 11.61
CA TYR A 67 -12.12 12.45 10.37
C TYR A 67 -11.33 11.53 9.45
N SER A 68 -12.03 10.69 8.70
CA SER A 68 -11.47 9.96 7.58
C SER A 68 -11.99 10.55 6.27
N VAL A 69 -11.08 10.86 5.35
CA VAL A 69 -11.39 11.36 4.01
C VAL A 69 -11.08 10.27 3.00
N LEU A 70 -12.08 9.83 2.24
CA LEU A 70 -11.96 8.72 1.28
C LEU A 70 -12.08 9.27 -0.14
N PHE A 71 -11.00 9.21 -0.91
CA PHE A 71 -10.98 9.59 -2.33
C PHE A 71 -11.17 8.37 -3.21
N ARG A 72 -12.26 8.34 -3.98
CA ARG A 72 -12.57 7.20 -4.84
C ARG A 72 -11.66 7.17 -6.09
N GLY A 73 -11.15 5.99 -6.41
CA GLY A 73 -10.50 5.72 -7.70
C GLY A 73 -11.46 5.64 -8.90
N SER A 74 -10.89 5.33 -10.07
CA SER A 74 -11.60 5.35 -11.35
C SER A 74 -12.73 4.33 -11.44
N GLU A 75 -13.82 4.70 -12.12
CA GLU A 75 -14.89 3.78 -12.47
C GLU A 75 -14.46 2.77 -13.54
N SER A 76 -15.00 1.55 -13.47
CA SER A 76 -14.74 0.54 -14.50
C SER A 76 -15.23 1.01 -15.87
N PRO A 77 -14.50 0.72 -16.98
CA PRO A 77 -14.93 1.07 -18.31
C PRO A 77 -16.37 0.64 -18.60
N GLY A 78 -17.20 1.57 -19.07
CA GLY A 78 -18.63 1.36 -19.31
C GLY A 78 -19.58 1.80 -18.18
N LYS A 79 -19.08 2.21 -17.01
CA LYS A 79 -19.89 2.74 -15.89
C LYS A 79 -19.93 4.26 -15.84
N ASP A 80 -21.02 4.85 -15.35
CA ASP A 80 -21.19 6.31 -15.27
C ASP A 80 -20.00 7.02 -14.60
N GLY A 81 -19.30 7.86 -15.37
CA GLY A 81 -18.10 8.60 -14.95
C GLY A 81 -16.78 8.07 -15.51
N TRP A 82 -16.73 6.82 -16.00
CA TRP A 82 -15.48 6.17 -16.41
C TRP A 82 -14.68 6.94 -17.45
N GLN A 83 -15.33 7.58 -18.43
CA GLN A 83 -14.61 8.35 -19.46
C GLN A 83 -13.86 9.54 -18.86
N LYS A 84 -14.43 10.18 -17.84
CA LYS A 84 -13.80 11.31 -17.15
C LYS A 84 -12.59 10.84 -16.36
N ASP A 85 -12.74 9.74 -15.62
CA ASP A 85 -11.66 9.19 -14.80
C ASP A 85 -10.49 8.75 -15.70
N TRP A 86 -10.76 7.99 -16.75
CA TRP A 86 -9.72 7.41 -17.59
C TRP A 86 -9.12 8.40 -18.60
N LEU A 87 -9.94 9.13 -19.36
CA LEU A 87 -9.45 9.95 -20.47
C LEU A 87 -8.96 11.33 -20.02
N ASP A 88 -9.60 11.93 -19.01
CA ASP A 88 -9.30 13.31 -18.58
C ASP A 88 -8.37 13.35 -17.36
N ASN A 89 -8.25 12.26 -16.60
CA ASN A 89 -7.44 12.21 -15.39
C ASN A 89 -6.29 11.19 -15.45
N ASP A 90 -6.59 9.90 -15.62
CA ASP A 90 -5.58 8.84 -15.57
C ASP A 90 -4.57 8.96 -16.71
N VAL A 91 -5.02 9.02 -17.97
CA VAL A 91 -4.12 9.13 -19.12
C VAL A 91 -3.25 10.39 -19.05
N PRO A 92 -3.79 11.60 -18.77
CA PRO A 92 -2.96 12.80 -18.63
C PRO A 92 -2.00 12.75 -17.44
N MET A 93 -2.39 12.17 -16.29
CA MET A 93 -1.47 12.02 -15.16
C MET A 93 -0.37 11.02 -15.48
N VAL A 94 -0.70 9.86 -16.04
CA VAL A 94 0.29 8.89 -16.51
C VAL A 94 1.23 9.54 -17.53
N ASP A 95 0.69 10.27 -18.52
CA ASP A 95 1.51 11.01 -19.48
C ASP A 95 2.44 12.03 -18.79
N LYS A 96 1.97 12.78 -17.78
CA LYS A 96 2.80 13.73 -17.03
C LYS A 96 3.86 13.05 -16.17
N ILE A 97 3.49 11.98 -15.46
CA ILE A 97 4.41 11.20 -14.63
C ILE A 97 5.49 10.61 -15.52
N LEU A 98 5.08 10.00 -16.63
CA LEU A 98 5.98 9.44 -17.61
C LEU A 98 6.84 10.53 -18.20
N THR A 99 6.33 11.67 -18.67
CA THR A 99 7.09 12.74 -19.37
C THR A 99 7.78 13.77 -18.47
N GLY A 100 7.65 13.68 -17.15
CA GLY A 100 8.17 14.69 -16.21
C GLY A 100 7.41 16.02 -16.28
N GLY A 101 6.17 16.01 -16.79
CA GLY A 101 5.30 17.18 -16.85
C GLY A 101 4.93 17.69 -15.45
N LYS A 102 4.84 19.02 -15.30
CA LYS A 102 4.48 19.67 -14.03
C LYS A 102 2.98 19.90 -13.89
N GLY A 103 2.54 19.96 -12.62
CA GLY A 103 1.16 20.22 -12.24
C GLY A 103 0.25 19.00 -12.42
N VAL A 104 -0.97 19.08 -11.90
CA VAL A 104 -1.89 17.95 -11.83
C VAL A 104 -3.12 18.12 -12.72
N THR A 105 -4.03 17.16 -12.72
CA THR A 105 -5.33 17.27 -13.41
C THR A 105 -6.34 18.05 -12.55
N SER A 106 -7.51 18.31 -13.13
CA SER A 106 -8.58 19.03 -12.42
C SER A 106 -9.13 18.24 -11.24
N GLN A 107 -9.18 16.90 -11.31
CA GLN A 107 -9.63 16.06 -10.20
C GLN A 107 -8.71 16.15 -8.98
N LEU A 108 -7.39 16.03 -9.18
CA LEU A 108 -6.40 16.19 -8.10
C LEU A 108 -6.46 17.60 -7.50
N SER A 109 -6.58 18.63 -8.34
CA SER A 109 -6.75 20.02 -7.88
C SER A 109 -8.02 20.19 -7.05
N ALA A 110 -9.13 19.59 -7.48
CA ALA A 110 -10.40 19.62 -6.75
C ALA A 110 -10.30 18.84 -5.43
N ALA A 111 -9.64 17.69 -5.42
CA ALA A 111 -9.40 16.89 -4.21
C ALA A 111 -8.64 17.72 -3.16
N ALA A 112 -7.56 18.40 -3.57
CA ALA A 112 -6.80 19.29 -2.70
C ALA A 112 -7.67 20.45 -2.16
N ALA A 113 -8.47 21.09 -3.02
CA ALA A 113 -9.35 22.17 -2.61
C ALA A 113 -10.44 21.70 -1.62
N GLN A 114 -11.03 20.53 -1.83
CA GLN A 114 -12.04 19.97 -0.95
C GLN A 114 -11.46 19.53 0.40
N LEU A 115 -10.30 18.86 0.41
CA LEU A 115 -9.62 18.52 1.67
C LEU A 115 -9.30 19.78 2.47
N GLN A 116 -8.72 20.81 1.83
CA GLN A 116 -8.42 22.08 2.49
C GLN A 116 -9.68 22.76 3.04
N LYS A 117 -10.80 22.69 2.32
CA LYS A 117 -12.09 23.22 2.79
C LYS A 117 -12.55 22.51 4.06
N VAL A 118 -12.60 21.18 4.04
CA VAL A 118 -13.03 20.36 5.19
C VAL A 118 -12.11 20.58 6.41
N MET A 119 -10.80 20.66 6.19
CA MET A 119 -9.84 20.97 7.26
C MET A 119 -10.04 22.36 7.86
N SER A 120 -10.50 23.33 7.06
CA SER A 120 -10.79 24.68 7.54
C SER A 120 -12.10 24.74 8.33
N GLU A 121 -13.09 23.92 7.95
CA GLU A 121 -14.36 23.76 8.67
C GLU A 121 -14.18 23.04 10.02
N HIS A 122 -13.17 22.17 10.15
CA HIS A 122 -12.81 21.47 11.39
C HIS A 122 -11.34 21.72 11.79
N SER A 123 -11.02 22.98 12.12
CA SER A 123 -9.64 23.44 12.36
C SER A 123 -8.94 22.84 13.58
N ASP A 124 -9.69 22.20 14.51
CA ASP A 124 -9.15 21.52 15.69
C ASP A 124 -9.15 19.98 15.57
N ALA A 125 -9.44 19.45 14.39
CA ALA A 125 -9.49 18.02 14.11
C ALA A 125 -8.25 17.49 13.36
N GLN A 126 -8.02 16.18 13.48
CA GLN A 126 -7.09 15.40 12.66
C GLN A 126 -7.80 14.64 11.54
N PHE A 127 -7.06 14.41 10.45
CA PHE A 127 -7.57 13.80 9.23
C PHE A 127 -6.70 12.63 8.79
N ASP A 128 -7.28 11.44 8.74
CA ASP A 128 -6.72 10.32 7.98
C ASP A 128 -7.29 10.36 6.55
N VAL A 129 -6.42 10.25 5.55
CA VAL A 129 -6.79 10.34 4.14
C VAL A 129 -6.54 9.00 3.47
N TYR A 130 -7.49 8.53 2.67
CA TYR A 130 -7.42 7.25 1.97
C TYR A 130 -7.66 7.44 0.48
N GLY A 131 -7.03 6.61 -0.33
CA GLY A 131 -7.37 6.52 -1.74
C GLY A 131 -6.72 5.33 -2.43
N HIS A 132 -7.45 4.72 -3.36
CA HIS A 132 -6.95 3.65 -4.21
C HIS A 132 -6.94 4.04 -5.69
N SER A 133 -6.00 3.50 -6.48
CA SER A 133 -5.88 3.80 -7.91
C SER A 133 -5.75 5.31 -8.14
N LEU A 134 -6.59 5.94 -8.98
CA LEU A 134 -6.67 7.40 -9.13
C LEU A 134 -6.92 8.16 -7.81
N GLY A 135 -7.68 7.57 -6.89
CA GLY A 135 -7.93 8.12 -5.55
C GLY A 135 -6.64 8.24 -4.74
N SER A 136 -5.66 7.35 -4.98
CA SER A 136 -4.35 7.41 -4.33
C SER A 136 -3.57 8.66 -4.76
N MET A 137 -3.63 9.04 -6.04
CA MET A 137 -3.02 10.29 -6.53
C MET A 137 -3.74 11.52 -5.96
N CYS A 138 -5.06 11.46 -5.79
CA CYS A 138 -5.84 12.50 -5.11
C CYS A 138 -5.40 12.65 -3.65
N ALA A 139 -5.27 11.55 -2.92
CA ALA A 139 -4.82 11.53 -1.53
C ALA A 139 -3.39 12.09 -1.38
N GLN A 140 -2.46 11.63 -2.21
CA GLN A 140 -1.08 12.13 -2.27
C GLN A 140 -1.06 13.65 -2.52
N TYR A 141 -1.74 14.13 -3.57
CA TYR A 141 -1.70 15.55 -3.93
C TYR A 141 -2.40 16.41 -2.89
N ALA A 142 -3.58 15.99 -2.42
CA ALA A 142 -4.34 16.76 -1.45
C ALA A 142 -3.54 16.97 -0.16
N ALA A 143 -2.87 15.92 0.34
CA ALA A 143 -2.06 15.99 1.55
C ALA A 143 -0.89 16.97 1.44
N VAL A 144 -0.21 17.05 0.29
CA VAL A 144 0.95 17.95 0.11
C VAL A 144 0.55 19.39 -0.24
N LYS A 145 -0.73 19.66 -0.49
CA LYS A 145 -1.26 21.00 -0.79
C LYS A 145 -1.87 21.72 0.41
N VAL A 146 -2.05 21.04 1.54
CA VAL A 146 -2.67 21.63 2.71
C VAL A 146 -1.82 22.75 3.30
N THR A 147 -2.48 23.75 3.87
CA THR A 147 -1.81 24.86 4.55
C THR A 147 -1.38 24.52 5.98
N ASN A 148 -2.01 23.52 6.60
CA ASN A 148 -1.68 23.05 7.95
C ASN A 148 -1.39 21.53 7.96
N PRO A 149 -0.17 21.11 7.60
CA PRO A 149 0.20 19.69 7.54
C PRO A 149 0.08 18.95 8.88
N SER A 150 0.11 19.68 10.01
CA SER A 150 0.00 19.06 11.34
C SER A 150 -1.36 18.39 11.61
N GLN A 151 -2.41 18.83 10.91
CA GLN A 151 -3.76 18.23 10.98
C GLN A 151 -3.87 16.92 10.19
N ILE A 152 -2.95 16.62 9.29
CA ILE A 152 -2.91 15.30 8.64
C ILE A 152 -2.42 14.29 9.67
N GLY A 153 -3.27 13.32 10.00
CA GLY A 153 -2.92 12.16 10.82
C GLY A 153 -2.04 11.24 10.00
N ASN A 154 -2.65 10.54 9.05
CA ASN A 154 -2.00 9.66 8.09
C ASN A 154 -2.64 9.76 6.71
N VAL A 155 -1.93 9.27 5.69
CA VAL A 155 -2.42 9.12 4.33
C VAL A 155 -2.11 7.70 3.88
N PHE A 156 -3.12 6.96 3.45
CA PHE A 156 -3.01 5.58 2.99
C PHE A 156 -3.38 5.53 1.51
N ALA A 157 -2.36 5.49 0.66
CA ALA A 157 -2.48 5.44 -0.79
C ALA A 157 -2.21 4.00 -1.27
N TYR A 158 -3.16 3.40 -1.99
CA TYR A 158 -3.06 2.02 -2.47
C TYR A 158 -3.02 1.98 -4.00
N GLU A 159 -2.12 1.18 -4.56
CA GLU A 159 -2.11 0.77 -5.97
C GLU A 159 -2.35 1.92 -6.96
N GLY A 160 -1.72 3.07 -6.73
CA GLY A 160 -1.81 4.18 -7.67
C GLY A 160 -0.48 4.86 -7.90
N PRO A 161 -0.34 5.58 -9.03
CA PRO A 161 0.93 6.14 -9.46
C PRO A 161 1.56 7.10 -8.44
N ASN A 162 2.89 7.15 -8.44
CA ASN A 162 3.65 8.14 -7.68
C ASN A 162 3.68 9.48 -8.41
N ILE A 163 3.14 10.53 -7.79
CA ILE A 163 3.06 11.86 -8.42
C ILE A 163 4.23 12.80 -8.09
N TYR A 164 5.26 12.33 -7.37
CA TYR A 164 6.39 13.16 -6.90
C TYR A 164 7.07 14.00 -8.00
N SER A 165 7.18 13.44 -9.22
CA SER A 165 7.77 14.11 -10.38
C SER A 165 6.98 15.34 -10.82
N THR A 166 5.67 15.34 -10.61
CA THR A 166 4.75 16.41 -11.02
C THR A 166 4.73 17.59 -10.04
N LEU A 167 5.23 17.39 -8.82
CA LEU A 167 5.22 18.38 -7.75
C LEU A 167 6.21 19.54 -7.98
N GLY A 168 5.84 20.71 -7.45
CA GLY A 168 6.71 21.86 -7.23
C GLY A 168 7.44 21.80 -5.89
N ALA A 169 8.36 22.75 -5.66
CA ALA A 169 9.24 22.75 -4.48
C ALA A 169 8.48 22.80 -3.14
N GLN A 170 7.43 23.63 -3.03
CA GLN A 170 6.64 23.75 -1.80
C GLN A 170 5.85 22.47 -1.47
N GLU A 171 5.36 21.78 -2.49
CA GLU A 171 4.65 20.51 -2.35
C GLU A 171 5.63 19.41 -1.89
N ARG A 172 6.86 19.39 -2.41
CA ARG A 172 7.92 18.46 -1.96
C ARG A 172 8.36 18.72 -0.52
N ASP A 173 8.47 19.98 -0.12
CA ASP A 173 8.74 20.34 1.28
C ASP A 173 7.64 19.82 2.21
N THR A 174 6.38 19.95 1.80
CA THR A 174 5.25 19.40 2.56
C THR A 174 5.27 17.87 2.57
N ALA A 175 5.63 17.22 1.46
CA ALA A 175 5.79 15.77 1.38
C ALA A 175 6.86 15.26 2.37
N LEU A 176 7.97 15.99 2.55
CA LEU A 176 8.99 15.63 3.52
C LEU A 176 8.50 15.77 4.97
N LYS A 177 7.79 16.86 5.28
CA LYS A 177 7.16 17.05 6.60
C LYS A 177 6.17 15.94 6.94
N LEU A 178 5.47 15.44 5.93
CA LEU A 178 4.50 14.35 6.05
C LEU A 178 5.12 12.97 5.78
N ARG A 179 6.45 12.84 5.67
CA ARG A 179 7.08 11.62 5.16
C ARG A 179 6.62 10.37 5.89
N ASN A 180 6.62 10.40 7.23
CA ASN A 180 6.22 9.26 8.06
C ASN A 180 4.71 9.09 8.26
N LYS A 181 3.91 9.98 7.67
CA LYS A 181 2.45 9.96 7.71
C LYS A 181 1.83 9.51 6.40
N ILE A 182 2.55 9.63 5.28
CA ILE A 182 2.07 9.18 3.97
C ILE A 182 2.64 7.81 3.68
N HIS A 183 1.75 6.84 3.43
CA HIS A 183 2.04 5.43 3.19
C HIS A 183 1.53 5.06 1.80
N ASN A 184 2.43 4.73 0.88
CA ASN A 184 2.08 4.19 -0.43
C ASN A 184 2.26 2.68 -0.40
N TYR A 185 1.18 1.93 -0.57
CA TYR A 185 1.16 0.47 -0.67
C TYR A 185 1.08 0.09 -2.15
N VAL A 186 2.12 -0.59 -2.61
CA VAL A 186 2.35 -0.84 -4.05
C VAL A 186 2.70 -2.29 -4.29
N ASP A 187 1.84 -2.96 -5.05
CA ASP A 187 2.12 -4.25 -5.64
C ASP A 187 2.94 -4.07 -6.91
N GLN A 188 4.17 -4.62 -6.95
CA GLN A 188 5.02 -4.55 -8.13
C GLN A 188 4.44 -5.31 -9.35
N ARG A 189 3.44 -6.18 -9.12
CA ARG A 189 2.73 -6.90 -10.18
C ARG A 189 1.53 -6.13 -10.72
N ASP A 190 1.13 -5.04 -10.06
CA ASP A 190 0.16 -4.10 -10.60
C ASP A 190 0.82 -3.17 -11.63
N ALA A 191 0.29 -3.18 -12.85
CA ALA A 191 0.78 -2.35 -13.94
C ALA A 191 0.39 -0.87 -13.78
N ILE A 192 -0.57 -0.54 -12.92
CA ILE A 192 -1.03 0.83 -12.68
C ILE A 192 -0.14 1.56 -11.66
N ALA A 193 0.47 0.84 -10.72
CA ALA A 193 1.36 1.39 -9.69
C ALA A 193 2.74 1.81 -10.25
N LEU A 194 2.74 2.87 -11.06
CA LEU A 194 3.90 3.40 -11.79
C LEU A 194 4.65 4.48 -11.00
N GLY A 195 5.92 4.70 -11.34
CA GLY A 195 6.73 5.80 -10.78
C GLY A 195 7.45 5.48 -9.45
N TYR A 196 7.45 4.22 -9.02
CA TYR A 196 8.13 3.74 -7.80
C TYR A 196 9.49 3.06 -8.07
N GLY A 197 10.13 3.40 -9.19
CA GLY A 197 11.44 2.86 -9.58
C GLY A 197 12.59 3.29 -8.65
N ASP A 198 12.38 4.30 -7.81
CA ASP A 198 13.35 4.76 -6.80
C ASP A 198 12.64 5.12 -5.49
N VAL A 199 13.00 4.43 -4.40
CA VAL A 199 12.38 4.55 -3.07
C VAL A 199 12.57 5.91 -2.42
N PHE A 200 13.56 6.70 -2.83
CA PHE A 200 13.82 8.05 -2.27
C PHE A 200 12.93 9.13 -2.89
N ASN A 201 12.15 8.79 -3.91
CA ASN A 201 11.39 9.75 -4.72
C ASN A 201 9.89 9.48 -4.68
N CYS A 202 9.41 8.96 -3.55
CA CYS A 202 8.00 8.74 -3.28
C CYS A 202 7.48 9.82 -2.34
N ILE A 203 6.21 10.17 -2.47
CA ILE A 203 5.55 11.05 -1.50
C ILE A 203 5.31 10.23 -0.24
N GLY A 204 6.20 10.36 0.75
CA GLY A 204 6.14 9.55 1.96
C GLY A 204 6.88 8.23 1.86
N ARG A 205 6.42 7.26 2.65
CA ARG A 205 6.99 5.91 2.72
C ARG A 205 6.42 5.04 1.62
N LEU A 206 7.26 4.13 1.12
CA LEU A 206 6.87 3.10 0.15
C LEU A 206 6.85 1.74 0.85
N HIS A 207 5.68 1.13 0.86
CA HIS A 207 5.45 -0.24 1.27
C HIS A 207 5.31 -1.09 0.01
N ARG A 208 6.32 -1.89 -0.30
CA ARG A 208 6.29 -2.80 -1.45
C ARG A 208 5.63 -4.10 -1.04
N ILE A 209 4.54 -4.49 -1.69
CA ILE A 209 3.73 -5.61 -1.22
C ILE A 209 4.29 -6.93 -1.76
N ASP A 210 4.48 -7.91 -0.86
CA ASP A 210 4.75 -9.28 -1.27
C ASP A 210 3.42 -9.94 -1.67
N SER A 211 3.05 -9.75 -2.93
CA SER A 211 1.77 -10.20 -3.47
C SER A 211 1.85 -11.59 -4.11
N LYS A 212 0.72 -12.29 -4.15
CA LYS A 212 0.53 -13.44 -5.05
C LYS A 212 0.39 -12.94 -6.48
N ASP A 213 1.01 -13.66 -7.41
CA ASP A 213 0.78 -13.46 -8.84
C ASP A 213 -0.56 -14.09 -9.23
N LEU A 214 -1.52 -13.26 -9.62
CA LEU A 214 -2.83 -13.69 -10.12
C LEU A 214 -2.84 -13.96 -11.63
N GLY A 215 -1.68 -13.90 -12.28
CA GLY A 215 -1.48 -14.24 -13.68
C GLY A 215 -2.26 -13.29 -14.59
N VAL A 216 -3.29 -13.82 -15.26
CA VAL A 216 -4.12 -13.08 -16.23
C VAL A 216 -5.16 -12.18 -15.57
N ASP A 217 -5.47 -12.36 -14.27
CA ASP A 217 -6.45 -11.54 -13.55
C ASP A 217 -5.83 -10.22 -13.06
N LYS A 218 -5.51 -9.35 -14.02
CA LYS A 218 -4.91 -8.04 -13.75
C LYS A 218 -5.85 -7.07 -13.02
N ILE A 219 -7.16 -7.28 -13.13
CA ILE A 219 -8.14 -6.46 -12.40
C ILE A 219 -8.05 -6.79 -10.92
N SER A 220 -8.13 -8.07 -10.55
CA SER A 220 -7.97 -8.45 -9.15
C SER A 220 -6.57 -8.14 -8.61
N GLN A 221 -5.53 -8.13 -9.45
CA GLN A 221 -4.18 -7.74 -9.06
C GLN A 221 -4.04 -6.24 -8.76
N HIS A 222 -4.69 -5.40 -9.57
CA HIS A 222 -4.73 -3.95 -9.34
C HIS A 222 -5.58 -3.61 -8.11
N MET A 223 -6.67 -4.35 -7.91
CA MET A 223 -7.31 -4.37 -6.60
C MET A 223 -6.39 -5.11 -5.60
N TRP A 224 -6.80 -5.20 -4.35
CA TRP A 224 -6.02 -5.89 -3.32
C TRP A 224 -6.02 -7.43 -3.40
N GLY A 225 -6.30 -8.03 -4.56
CA GLY A 225 -6.49 -9.48 -4.69
C GLY A 225 -5.22 -10.29 -4.46
N GLY A 226 -4.05 -9.72 -4.79
CA GLY A 226 -2.76 -10.34 -4.56
C GLY A 226 -2.25 -10.20 -3.11
N TYR A 227 -2.88 -9.35 -2.28
CA TYR A 227 -2.36 -9.00 -0.96
C TYR A 227 -2.34 -10.20 -0.02
N GLN A 228 -1.24 -10.36 0.68
CA GLN A 228 -1.04 -11.41 1.68
C GLN A 228 -1.03 -10.78 3.07
N TRP A 229 -1.73 -11.39 4.02
CA TRP A 229 -1.92 -10.84 5.35
C TRP A 229 -1.31 -11.77 6.40
N GLN A 230 -0.73 -11.16 7.41
CA GLN A 230 -0.41 -11.80 8.69
C GLN A 230 -1.71 -11.99 9.49
N ASP A 231 -1.66 -12.84 10.52
CA ASP A 231 -2.83 -13.20 11.33
C ASP A 231 -3.39 -12.01 12.12
N ASP A 232 -2.51 -11.11 12.54
CA ASP A 232 -2.87 -9.87 13.23
C ASP A 232 -3.39 -8.78 12.28
N GLY A 233 -3.42 -9.05 10.96
CA GLY A 233 -3.85 -8.11 9.94
C GLY A 233 -2.77 -7.15 9.45
N GLY A 234 -1.49 -7.38 9.79
CA GLY A 234 -0.35 -6.77 9.09
C GLY A 234 -0.26 -7.23 7.64
N LEU A 235 0.21 -6.35 6.76
CA LEU A 235 0.43 -6.66 5.35
C LEU A 235 1.82 -7.29 5.19
N VAL A 236 1.95 -8.29 4.33
CA VAL A 236 3.26 -8.89 4.04
C VAL A 236 3.97 -8.03 2.99
N GLU A 237 5.11 -7.47 3.37
CA GLU A 237 5.92 -6.59 2.53
C GLU A 237 7.14 -7.31 1.94
N MET A 238 7.64 -6.84 0.81
CA MET A 238 8.93 -7.21 0.22
C MET A 238 10.05 -6.40 0.86
N GLN A 239 11.27 -6.97 0.85
CA GLN A 239 12.44 -6.22 1.31
C GLN A 239 12.70 -4.98 0.43
N PRO A 240 13.14 -3.87 1.04
CA PRO A 240 13.70 -2.76 0.28
C PRO A 240 14.98 -3.18 -0.43
N ASN A 241 15.32 -2.49 -1.52
CA ASN A 241 16.51 -2.80 -2.31
C ASN A 241 17.77 -2.18 -1.69
N PHE A 242 18.73 -3.04 -1.31
CA PHE A 242 20.00 -2.62 -0.72
C PHE A 242 20.82 -1.68 -1.61
N ASN A 243 20.72 -1.84 -2.94
CA ASN A 243 21.42 -0.97 -3.88
C ASN A 243 20.85 0.45 -3.87
N ASP A 244 19.54 0.62 -3.64
CA ASP A 244 18.91 1.94 -3.56
C ASP A 244 19.50 2.72 -2.38
N MET A 245 19.57 2.09 -1.20
CA MET A 245 20.22 2.70 -0.02
C MET A 245 21.68 3.05 -0.32
N LYS A 246 22.45 2.14 -0.93
CA LYS A 246 23.86 2.41 -1.29
C LYS A 246 24.00 3.60 -2.25
N SER A 247 23.11 3.71 -3.23
CA SER A 247 23.10 4.81 -4.19
C SER A 247 22.82 6.14 -3.50
N ALA A 248 21.82 6.19 -2.61
CA ALA A 248 21.51 7.38 -1.83
C ALA A 248 22.67 7.82 -0.92
N LEU A 249 23.29 6.89 -0.19
CA LEU A 249 24.43 7.20 0.68
C LEU A 249 25.66 7.66 -0.10
N SER A 250 25.92 7.03 -1.26
CA SER A 250 27.03 7.42 -2.15
C SER A 250 26.81 8.82 -2.70
N PHE A 251 25.60 9.08 -3.22
CA PHE A 251 25.25 10.40 -3.74
C PHE A 251 25.38 11.49 -2.68
N TYR A 252 24.87 11.24 -1.47
CA TYR A 252 24.94 12.20 -0.38
C TYR A 252 26.38 12.57 -0.03
N ARG A 253 27.28 11.59 0.09
CA ARG A 253 28.70 11.82 0.38
C ARG A 253 29.40 12.60 -0.73
N GLU A 254 29.05 12.34 -1.99
CA GLU A 254 29.64 13.00 -3.15
C GLU A 254 29.17 14.45 -3.30
N HIS A 255 27.88 14.71 -3.12
CA HIS A 255 27.26 16.01 -3.43
C HIS A 255 27.14 16.94 -2.20
N PHE A 256 27.24 16.41 -0.98
CA PHE A 256 27.19 17.17 0.26
C PHE A 256 28.41 16.91 1.18
N PRO A 257 29.66 16.95 0.66
CA PRO A 257 30.84 16.49 1.41
C PRO A 257 31.10 17.29 2.69
N GLN A 258 30.83 18.60 2.68
CA GLN A 258 31.04 19.45 3.87
C GLN A 258 30.07 19.09 5.01
N PHE A 259 28.82 18.76 4.66
CA PHE A 259 27.80 18.41 5.64
C PHE A 259 27.95 16.96 6.12
N ALA A 260 28.33 16.05 5.22
CA ALA A 260 28.48 14.62 5.51
C ALA A 260 29.46 14.30 6.66
N HIS A 261 30.44 15.18 6.91
CA HIS A 261 31.40 15.02 8.01
C HIS A 261 30.96 15.67 9.33
N GLY A 262 29.90 16.47 9.34
CA GLY A 262 29.34 17.10 10.53
C GLY A 262 28.23 16.26 11.18
N LYS A 263 27.82 16.62 12.41
CA LYS A 263 26.78 15.88 13.16
C LYS A 263 25.43 15.80 12.42
N GLN A 264 25.02 16.89 11.78
CA GLN A 264 23.77 16.93 11.00
C GLN A 264 23.83 16.01 9.78
N GLY A 265 24.96 15.96 9.07
CA GLY A 265 25.07 15.05 7.93
C GLY A 265 25.31 13.59 8.32
N GLN A 266 25.93 13.32 9.46
CA GLN A 266 25.93 11.98 10.05
C GLN A 266 24.51 11.53 10.37
N PHE A 267 23.68 12.40 10.96
CA PHE A 267 22.28 12.08 11.22
C PHE A 267 21.51 11.71 9.94
N VAL A 268 21.68 12.46 8.83
CA VAL A 268 21.03 12.11 7.54
C VAL A 268 21.49 10.75 7.02
N LEU A 269 22.79 10.45 7.10
CA LEU A 269 23.30 9.14 6.69
C LEU A 269 22.78 8.01 7.58
N ASP A 270 22.68 8.26 8.88
CA ASP A 270 22.20 7.29 9.87
C ASP A 270 20.68 7.08 9.73
N SER A 271 19.90 8.13 9.43
CA SER A 271 18.45 8.02 9.22
C SER A 271 18.13 7.19 7.99
N VAL A 272 18.82 7.42 6.86
CA VAL A 272 18.68 6.61 5.63
C VAL A 272 19.03 5.14 5.88
N GLN A 273 20.11 4.86 6.63
CA GLN A 273 20.49 3.49 6.97
C GLN A 273 19.50 2.84 7.95
N ALA A 274 19.06 3.58 8.97
CA ALA A 274 18.13 3.07 9.98
C ALA A 274 16.75 2.76 9.38
N GLU A 275 16.23 3.64 8.52
CA GLU A 275 14.98 3.42 7.77
C GLU A 275 15.10 2.12 6.96
N PHE A 276 16.14 2.01 6.11
CA PHE A 276 16.38 0.80 5.30
C PHE A 276 16.48 -0.49 6.13
N ILE A 277 17.33 -0.49 7.17
CA ILE A 277 17.55 -1.70 8.00
C ILE A 277 16.27 -2.09 8.72
N SER A 278 15.55 -1.11 9.27
CA SER A 278 14.31 -1.38 9.99
C SER A 278 13.22 -1.93 9.07
N ASP A 279 13.12 -1.41 7.84
CA ASP A 279 12.18 -1.88 6.82
C ASP A 279 12.53 -3.29 6.34
N ALA A 280 13.81 -3.55 6.08
CA ALA A 280 14.26 -4.87 5.65
C ALA A 280 14.02 -5.95 6.72
N VAL A 281 14.32 -5.64 7.98
CA VAL A 281 14.15 -6.61 9.07
C VAL A 281 12.67 -6.83 9.39
N ALA A 282 11.85 -5.77 9.39
CA ALA A 282 10.40 -5.91 9.56
C ALA A 282 9.76 -6.73 8.43
N ALA A 283 10.11 -6.43 7.16
CA ALA A 283 9.63 -7.21 6.02
C ALA A 283 10.05 -8.69 6.10
N HIS A 284 11.30 -8.98 6.45
CA HIS A 284 11.76 -10.36 6.64
C HIS A 284 11.02 -11.09 7.77
N ALA A 285 10.79 -10.41 8.89
CA ALA A 285 10.09 -10.99 10.03
C ALA A 285 8.61 -11.26 9.71
N GLY A 286 7.94 -10.32 9.04
CA GLY A 286 6.56 -10.49 8.57
C GLY A 286 6.42 -11.62 7.54
N GLN A 287 7.37 -11.75 6.60
CA GLN A 287 7.40 -12.89 5.68
C GLN A 287 7.65 -14.22 6.39
N LEU A 288 8.55 -14.25 7.39
CA LEU A 288 8.80 -15.45 8.18
C LEU A 288 7.54 -15.88 8.95
N GLU A 289 6.85 -14.94 9.60
CA GLU A 289 5.56 -15.21 10.24
C GLU A 289 4.56 -15.79 9.24
N HIS A 290 4.36 -15.11 8.10
CA HIS A 290 3.41 -15.54 7.07
C HIS A 290 3.73 -16.95 6.54
N ASN A 291 5.01 -17.26 6.31
CA ASN A 291 5.45 -18.56 5.82
C ASN A 291 5.23 -19.67 6.85
N ILE A 292 5.51 -19.41 8.13
CA ILE A 292 5.26 -20.36 9.22
C ILE A 292 3.76 -20.62 9.37
N ASP A 293 2.94 -19.56 9.34
CA ASP A 293 1.49 -19.68 9.43
C ASP A 293 0.88 -20.44 8.24
N THR A 294 1.35 -20.13 7.03
CA THR A 294 0.94 -20.83 5.80
C THR A 294 1.31 -22.31 5.87
N LEU A 295 2.54 -22.64 6.27
CA LEU A 295 3.00 -24.02 6.41
C LEU A 295 2.19 -24.78 7.48
N HIS A 296 1.92 -24.14 8.62
CA HIS A 296 1.09 -24.71 9.68
C HIS A 296 -0.31 -25.02 9.15
N THR A 297 -0.99 -24.04 8.55
CA THR A 297 -2.35 -24.19 8.01
C THR A 297 -2.42 -25.28 6.93
N GLN A 298 -1.45 -25.31 6.01
CA GLN A 298 -1.37 -26.36 4.98
C GLN A 298 -1.18 -27.74 5.61
N THR A 299 -0.33 -27.86 6.62
CA THR A 299 -0.08 -29.13 7.31
C THR A 299 -1.32 -29.61 8.07
N VAL A 300 -2.05 -28.70 8.74
CA VAL A 300 -3.34 -29.02 9.38
C VAL A 300 -4.33 -29.56 8.36
N GLN A 301 -4.44 -28.93 7.19
CA GLN A 301 -5.36 -29.39 6.14
C GLN A 301 -4.93 -30.75 5.57
N GLU A 302 -3.65 -30.96 5.32
CA GLU A 302 -3.14 -32.25 4.87
C GLU A 302 -3.38 -33.38 5.89
N LEU A 303 -3.16 -33.09 7.18
CA LEU A 303 -3.44 -34.03 8.27
C LEU A 303 -4.93 -34.37 8.31
N ARG A 304 -5.82 -33.37 8.21
CA ARG A 304 -7.27 -33.58 8.13
C ARG A 304 -7.62 -34.52 6.99
N ASP A 305 -7.12 -34.25 5.79
CA ASP A 305 -7.46 -35.03 4.62
C ASP A 305 -6.90 -36.46 4.70
N LYS A 306 -5.63 -36.62 5.08
CA LYS A 306 -4.97 -37.94 5.16
C LYS A 306 -5.57 -38.81 6.27
N VAL A 307 -5.78 -38.27 7.46
CA VAL A 307 -6.36 -39.01 8.59
C VAL A 307 -7.82 -39.35 8.33
N SER A 308 -8.63 -38.41 7.85
CA SER A 308 -10.05 -38.68 7.54
C SER A 308 -10.20 -39.74 6.46
N ARG A 309 -9.36 -39.72 5.42
CA ARG A 309 -9.33 -40.78 4.39
C ARG A 309 -8.94 -42.12 4.97
N ALA A 310 -7.87 -42.19 5.78
CA ALA A 310 -7.45 -43.44 6.42
C ALA A 310 -8.55 -44.04 7.32
N ILE A 311 -9.21 -43.21 8.13
CA ILE A 311 -10.34 -43.64 8.98
C ILE A 311 -11.50 -44.15 8.11
N SER A 312 -11.82 -43.46 7.03
CA SER A 312 -12.88 -43.86 6.09
C SER A 312 -12.55 -45.19 5.40
N ASP A 313 -11.30 -45.39 4.99
CA ASP A 313 -10.83 -46.64 4.39
C ASP A 313 -10.85 -47.80 5.39
N MET A 314 -10.44 -47.58 6.64
CA MET A 314 -10.56 -48.60 7.69
C MET A 314 -12.02 -49.03 7.88
N LYS A 315 -12.95 -48.07 7.98
CA LYS A 315 -14.39 -48.34 8.11
C LYS A 315 -14.95 -49.11 6.90
N ARG A 316 -14.48 -48.79 5.69
CA ARG A 316 -14.89 -49.46 4.46
C ARG A 316 -14.33 -50.88 4.32
N LEU A 317 -13.05 -51.07 4.65
CA LEU A 317 -12.34 -52.34 4.46
C LEU A 317 -12.65 -53.34 5.58
N LEU A 318 -12.87 -52.86 6.82
CA LEU A 318 -13.25 -53.68 7.97
C LEU A 318 -14.78 -53.73 8.13
N ALA A 319 -15.51 -53.95 7.02
CA ALA A 319 -16.97 -53.84 6.95
C ALA A 319 -17.76 -54.79 7.88
N ILE A 320 -17.09 -55.80 8.46
CA ILE A 320 -17.70 -56.75 9.41
C ILE A 320 -17.73 -56.15 10.84
N LEU A 321 -16.86 -55.20 11.15
CA LEU A 321 -16.81 -54.55 12.46
C LEU A 321 -17.79 -53.36 12.52
N PRO A 322 -18.48 -53.15 13.66
CA PRO A 322 -19.25 -51.93 13.85
C PRO A 322 -18.31 -50.72 13.90
N TYR A 323 -18.71 -49.60 13.28
CA TYR A 323 -17.89 -48.38 13.24
C TYR A 323 -17.50 -47.88 14.63
N SER A 324 -18.35 -48.07 15.63
CA SER A 324 -18.05 -47.72 17.03
C SER A 324 -16.85 -48.48 17.60
N ALA A 325 -16.64 -49.75 17.22
CA ALA A 325 -15.48 -50.52 17.65
C ALA A 325 -14.19 -50.00 16.97
N ILE A 326 -14.28 -49.57 15.71
CA ILE A 326 -13.16 -48.94 15.01
C ILE A 326 -12.84 -47.60 15.67
N ASP A 327 -13.85 -46.76 15.92
CA ASP A 327 -13.69 -45.45 16.55
C ASP A 327 -13.12 -45.56 17.98
N GLU A 328 -13.57 -46.54 18.76
CA GLU A 328 -13.02 -46.84 20.09
C GLU A 328 -11.53 -47.20 20.02
N GLN A 329 -11.12 -48.07 19.09
CA GLN A 329 -9.71 -48.43 18.93
C GLN A 329 -8.87 -47.23 18.47
N LEU A 330 -9.39 -46.38 17.58
CA LEU A 330 -8.72 -45.15 17.18
C LEU A 330 -8.53 -44.20 18.37
N TYR A 331 -9.57 -44.05 19.20
CA TYR A 331 -9.52 -43.21 20.40
C TYR A 331 -8.50 -43.71 21.42
N ILE A 332 -8.52 -45.01 21.74
CA ILE A 332 -7.59 -45.63 22.69
C ILE A 332 -6.14 -45.46 22.25
N ASN A 333 -5.87 -45.53 20.95
CA ASN A 333 -4.52 -45.41 20.39
C ASN A 333 -4.12 -43.96 20.06
N GLY A 334 -4.97 -42.97 20.33
CA GLY A 334 -4.67 -41.57 20.06
C GLY A 334 -4.64 -41.21 18.57
N LEU A 335 -5.40 -41.93 17.75
CA LEU A 335 -5.44 -41.86 16.28
C LEU A 335 -6.75 -41.26 15.74
N THR A 336 -7.61 -40.73 16.61
CA THR A 336 -8.73 -39.91 16.13
C THR A 336 -8.20 -38.63 15.48
N LEU A 337 -8.98 -38.07 14.54
CA LEU A 337 -8.60 -36.83 13.87
C LEU A 337 -8.29 -35.71 14.88
N GLU A 338 -9.12 -35.57 15.91
CA GLU A 338 -8.94 -34.57 16.96
C GLU A 338 -7.61 -34.76 17.71
N GLN A 339 -7.29 -35.97 18.17
CA GLN A 339 -6.05 -36.24 18.92
C GLN A 339 -4.78 -36.08 18.06
N VAL A 340 -4.84 -36.40 16.77
CA VAL A 340 -3.71 -36.18 15.85
C VAL A 340 -3.49 -34.68 15.64
N LEU A 341 -4.57 -33.92 15.39
CA LEU A 341 -4.48 -32.47 15.25
C LEU A 341 -3.98 -31.80 16.54
N GLU A 342 -4.52 -32.17 17.69
CA GLU A 342 -4.09 -31.64 19.00
C GLU A 342 -2.59 -31.90 19.24
N ARG A 343 -2.10 -33.09 18.88
CA ARG A 343 -0.67 -33.41 18.99
C ARG A 343 0.18 -32.53 18.07
N PHE A 344 -0.29 -32.29 16.84
CA PHE A 344 0.40 -31.38 15.92
C PHE A 344 0.42 -29.95 16.48
N GLU A 345 -0.71 -29.44 16.95
CA GLU A 345 -0.79 -28.11 17.56
C GLU A 345 0.15 -27.97 18.76
N ASN A 346 0.18 -28.96 19.65
CA ASN A 346 1.07 -28.95 20.81
C ASN A 346 2.57 -28.92 20.43
N LEU A 347 2.93 -29.45 19.26
CA LEU A 347 4.30 -29.43 18.76
C LEU A 347 4.67 -28.11 18.08
N THR A 348 3.71 -27.38 17.51
CA THR A 348 3.97 -26.23 16.64
C THR A 348 3.56 -24.88 17.24
N THR A 349 2.70 -24.88 18.27
CA THR A 349 2.15 -23.64 18.86
C THR A 349 3.25 -22.69 19.34
N SER A 350 4.32 -23.20 19.96
CA SER A 350 5.42 -22.36 20.43
C SER A 350 6.13 -21.63 19.30
N ASP A 351 6.32 -22.31 18.17
CA ASP A 351 7.04 -21.77 17.01
C ASP A 351 6.18 -20.72 16.29
N VAL A 352 4.88 -20.99 16.12
CA VAL A 352 3.91 -20.03 15.58
C VAL A 352 3.80 -18.79 16.47
N GLN A 353 3.78 -18.95 17.79
CA GLN A 353 3.73 -17.81 18.71
C GLN A 353 5.04 -17.01 18.71
N ALA A 354 6.19 -17.71 18.62
CA ALA A 354 7.49 -17.05 18.55
C ALA A 354 7.64 -16.22 17.28
N SER A 355 7.21 -16.73 16.11
CA SER A 355 7.26 -15.97 14.85
C SER A 355 6.41 -14.71 14.90
N LYS A 356 5.17 -14.81 15.40
CA LYS A 356 4.26 -13.67 15.62
C LYS A 356 4.88 -12.61 16.52
N LYS A 357 5.50 -13.04 17.63
CA LYS A 357 6.16 -12.12 18.54
C LYS A 357 7.34 -11.40 17.88
N ILE A 358 8.17 -12.13 17.13
CA ILE A 358 9.34 -11.57 16.45
C ILE A 358 8.92 -10.53 15.39
N SER A 359 7.91 -10.84 14.57
CA SER A 359 7.34 -9.89 13.60
C SER A 359 6.86 -8.62 14.29
N ASN A 360 6.04 -8.77 15.33
CA ASN A 360 5.50 -7.65 16.10
C ASN A 360 6.59 -6.80 16.78
N ASP A 361 7.62 -7.42 17.35
CA ASP A 361 8.74 -6.70 17.96
C ASP A 361 9.49 -5.85 16.92
N PHE A 362 9.73 -6.39 15.71
CA PHE A 362 10.42 -5.66 14.64
C PHE A 362 9.56 -4.56 14.03
N GLU A 363 8.24 -4.75 13.93
CA GLU A 363 7.31 -3.68 13.55
C GLU A 363 7.31 -2.52 14.54
N GLN A 364 7.33 -2.82 15.84
CA GLN A 364 7.44 -1.80 16.89
C GLN A 364 8.79 -1.06 16.84
N ILE A 365 9.89 -1.77 16.55
CA ILE A 365 11.20 -1.16 16.34
C ILE A 365 11.18 -0.23 15.13
N ARG A 366 10.66 -0.69 13.99
CA ARG A 366 10.49 0.12 12.76
C ARG A 366 9.69 1.39 13.06
N SER A 367 8.55 1.26 13.72
CA SER A 367 7.72 2.40 14.13
C SER A 367 8.47 3.39 15.02
N SER A 368 9.19 2.88 16.02
CA SER A 368 9.95 3.71 16.97
C SER A 368 11.10 4.48 16.30
N ILE A 369 11.82 3.85 15.38
CA ILE A 369 12.88 4.47 14.58
C ILE A 369 12.30 5.62 13.75
N ASN A 370 11.22 5.35 13.01
CA ASN A 370 10.59 6.34 12.14
C ASN A 370 10.01 7.52 12.91
N GLN A 371 9.40 7.28 14.07
CA GLN A 371 8.94 8.34 14.97
C GLN A 371 10.11 9.18 15.53
N GLY A 372 11.23 8.53 15.87
CA GLY A 372 12.44 9.21 16.31
C GLY A 372 13.03 10.13 15.24
N ILE A 373 13.12 9.64 14.00
CA ILE A 373 13.58 10.43 12.84
C ILE A 373 12.63 11.61 12.61
N GLN A 374 11.31 11.37 12.56
CA GLN A 374 10.32 12.44 12.35
C GLN A 374 10.41 13.50 13.44
N LYS A 375 10.52 13.10 14.70
CA LYS A 375 10.60 14.04 15.82
C LYS A 375 11.81 14.96 15.69
N VAL A 376 12.96 14.44 15.26
CA VAL A 376 14.14 15.29 15.02
C VAL A 376 13.85 16.27 13.89
N MET A 377 13.29 15.79 12.77
CA MET A 377 12.91 16.60 11.61
C MET A 377 11.89 17.70 11.94
N ASP A 378 10.94 17.44 12.84
CA ASP A 378 9.94 18.41 13.27
C ASP A 378 10.53 19.50 14.19
N THR A 379 11.66 19.21 14.84
CA THR A 379 12.28 20.12 15.84
C THR A 379 13.47 20.91 15.34
N ASP A 380 14.18 20.44 14.31
CA ASP A 380 15.36 21.08 13.72
C ASP A 380 15.07 21.44 12.26
N SER A 381 14.69 22.71 12.03
CA SER A 381 14.32 23.21 10.71
C SER A 381 15.49 23.23 9.73
N ASP A 382 16.72 23.43 10.22
CA ASP A 382 17.92 23.48 9.36
C ASP A 382 18.24 22.07 8.87
N LEU A 383 18.18 21.09 9.76
CA LEU A 383 18.33 19.67 9.41
C LEU A 383 17.20 19.21 8.47
N ALA A 384 15.97 19.65 8.72
CA ALA A 384 14.85 19.32 7.86
C ALA A 384 15.01 19.89 6.45
N GLN A 385 15.44 21.15 6.34
CA GLN A 385 15.74 21.77 5.05
C GLN A 385 16.89 21.02 4.34
N HIS A 386 17.93 20.63 5.07
CA HIS A 386 19.06 19.90 4.48
C HIS A 386 18.66 18.52 3.94
N MET A 387 17.80 17.79 4.64
CA MET A 387 17.22 16.53 4.15
C MET A 387 16.35 16.76 2.91
N ASN A 388 15.64 17.89 2.85
CA ASN A 388 14.86 18.30 1.67
C ASN A 388 15.77 18.57 0.47
N ASP A 389 16.83 19.33 0.68
CA ASP A 389 17.82 19.66 -0.35
C ASP A 389 18.51 18.39 -0.86
N PHE A 390 18.83 17.44 0.02
CA PHE A 390 19.30 16.11 -0.37
C PHE A 390 18.30 15.36 -1.23
N SER A 391 17.05 15.20 -0.77
CA SER A 391 16.01 14.45 -1.49
C SER A 391 15.72 15.08 -2.86
N ASP A 392 15.58 16.40 -2.94
CA ASP A 392 15.33 17.11 -4.20
C ASP A 392 16.53 17.05 -5.16
N SER A 393 17.77 17.16 -4.64
CA SER A 393 18.98 17.05 -5.46
C SER A 393 19.17 15.64 -5.99
N TYR A 394 18.95 14.62 -5.15
CA TYR A 394 19.00 13.22 -5.55
C TYR A 394 17.98 12.94 -6.66
N TYR A 395 16.74 13.44 -6.52
CA TYR A 395 15.73 13.36 -7.58
C TYR A 395 16.22 13.94 -8.90
N ARG A 396 16.68 15.21 -8.92
CA ARG A 396 17.06 15.90 -10.16
C ARG A 396 18.30 15.30 -10.83
N SER A 397 19.26 14.84 -10.04
CA SER A 397 20.56 14.39 -10.57
C SER A 397 20.60 12.90 -10.92
N VAL A 398 19.84 12.06 -10.21
CA VAL A 398 19.90 10.60 -10.38
C VAL A 398 18.65 10.07 -11.07
N VAL A 399 17.48 10.63 -10.75
CA VAL A 399 16.20 10.01 -11.11
C VAL A 399 15.59 10.67 -12.33
N GLU A 400 15.48 11.99 -12.35
CA GLU A 400 14.95 12.74 -13.49
C GLU A 400 15.63 12.35 -14.82
N PRO A 401 16.96 12.12 -14.90
CA PRO A 401 17.59 11.65 -16.13
C PRO A 401 17.24 10.20 -16.52
N LYS A 402 17.04 9.30 -15.54
CA LYS A 402 16.62 7.90 -15.80
C LYS A 402 15.20 7.86 -16.32
N VAL A 403 14.29 8.59 -15.65
CA VAL A 403 12.93 8.77 -16.14
C VAL A 403 12.98 9.39 -17.54
N ALA A 404 13.84 10.40 -17.79
CA ALA A 404 14.03 11.00 -19.12
C ALA A 404 14.59 10.03 -20.19
N GLN A 405 15.34 9.01 -19.80
CA GLN A 405 15.84 7.98 -20.72
C GLN A 405 14.74 6.96 -21.06
N GLU A 406 13.99 6.50 -20.06
CA GLU A 406 12.81 5.64 -20.23
C GLU A 406 11.70 6.35 -21.03
N GLN A 407 11.54 7.66 -20.84
CA GLN A 407 10.67 8.57 -21.59
C GLN A 407 10.96 8.60 -23.09
N ARG A 408 12.25 8.69 -23.49
CA ARG A 408 12.62 8.67 -24.91
C ARG A 408 12.21 7.35 -25.55
N HIS A 409 12.34 6.24 -24.83
CA HIS A 409 11.90 4.94 -25.29
C HIS A 409 10.37 4.89 -25.45
N TYR A 410 9.61 5.41 -24.48
CA TYR A 410 8.15 5.46 -24.53
C TYR A 410 7.60 6.36 -25.65
N ALA A 411 8.20 7.54 -25.87
CA ALA A 411 7.80 8.45 -26.96
C ALA A 411 8.01 7.83 -28.35
N HIS A 412 9.09 7.09 -28.56
CA HIS A 412 9.33 6.36 -29.81
C HIS A 412 8.29 5.24 -30.05
N VAL A 413 7.79 4.62 -28.98
CA VAL A 413 6.74 3.58 -29.05
C VAL A 413 5.36 4.21 -29.28
N LYS A 414 5.03 5.33 -28.64
CA LYS A 414 3.77 6.07 -28.83
C LYS A 414 3.63 6.61 -30.28
N ASP A 415 4.70 7.12 -30.88
CA ASP A 415 4.73 7.54 -32.29
C ASP A 415 4.58 6.37 -33.28
N ALA A 416 4.99 5.15 -32.90
CA ALA A 416 4.81 3.96 -33.72
C ALA A 416 3.36 3.43 -33.68
N LEU A 417 2.67 3.62 -32.54
CA LEU A 417 1.29 3.14 -32.29
C LEU A 417 0.20 4.12 -32.75
N THR A 418 0.54 5.40 -32.96
CA THR A 418 -0.41 6.45 -33.37
C THR A 418 -0.44 6.74 -34.88
N LYS A 419 0.39 6.05 -35.68
CA LYS A 419 0.29 6.10 -37.14
C LYS A 419 -1.00 5.40 -37.60
N PRO A 420 -1.80 5.99 -38.50
CA PRO A 420 -3.03 5.37 -38.98
C PRO A 420 -2.71 4.01 -39.62
N LEU A 421 -3.42 2.98 -39.18
CA LEU A 421 -3.36 1.65 -39.77
C LEU A 421 -3.71 1.75 -41.26
N LYS A 422 -2.79 1.33 -42.14
CA LYS A 422 -3.14 1.10 -43.54
C LYS A 422 -4.20 0.00 -43.59
N PRO A 423 -5.28 0.12 -44.38
CA PRO A 423 -6.29 -0.92 -44.46
C PRO A 423 -5.64 -2.21 -44.97
N GLY A 424 -5.67 -3.29 -44.18
CA GLY A 424 -5.26 -4.62 -44.62
C GLY A 424 -4.29 -5.40 -43.73
N ASN A 425 -3.76 -4.86 -42.63
CA ASN A 425 -2.88 -5.61 -41.74
C ASN A 425 -3.54 -5.89 -40.38
N SER A 426 -3.95 -7.13 -40.15
CA SER A 426 -4.22 -7.64 -38.80
C SER A 426 -2.89 -7.98 -38.13
N TYR A 427 -2.58 -7.35 -37.01
CA TYR A 427 -1.61 -7.90 -36.06
C TYR A 427 -2.30 -8.29 -34.78
N THR A 428 -2.06 -9.54 -34.39
CA THR A 428 -2.30 -10.15 -33.10
C THR A 428 -1.74 -9.27 -32.00
N VAL A 429 -2.53 -9.10 -30.93
CA VAL A 429 -2.15 -8.43 -29.67
C VAL A 429 -0.77 -8.93 -29.25
N MET A 430 0.21 -8.02 -29.16
CA MET A 430 1.54 -8.38 -28.63
C MET A 430 1.44 -8.59 -27.13
N ASP A 431 1.76 -9.82 -26.74
CA ASP A 431 2.05 -10.28 -25.40
C ASP A 431 3.16 -9.42 -24.76
N SER A 432 2.90 -8.85 -23.58
CA SER A 432 3.77 -7.89 -22.89
C SER A 432 5.02 -8.51 -22.24
N ASN A 433 5.31 -9.80 -22.49
CA ASN A 433 6.40 -10.55 -21.87
C ASN A 433 7.80 -10.35 -22.50
N ARG A 434 8.14 -9.14 -22.98
CA ARG A 434 9.48 -8.87 -23.53
C ARG A 434 10.04 -7.51 -23.10
N MET A 435 10.07 -7.24 -21.79
CA MET A 435 10.99 -6.27 -21.20
C MET A 435 11.75 -6.84 -19.99
N GLU A 436 12.03 -8.14 -20.01
CA GLU A 436 13.05 -8.74 -19.14
C GLU A 436 14.11 -9.42 -20.01
N HIS A 437 15.21 -8.70 -20.20
CA HIS A 437 16.57 -9.14 -20.50
C HIS A 437 17.27 -8.04 -21.31
N LYS A 438 17.93 -7.13 -20.58
CA LYS A 438 19.27 -6.62 -20.92
C LYS A 438 19.91 -5.95 -19.72
#